data_AF-A0A8J3YBZ2-F1
#
_entry.id   AF-A0A8J3YBZ2-F1
#
_cell.length_a   1.000
_cell.length_b   1.000
_cell.length_c   1.000
_cell.angle_alpha   90.00
_cell.angle_beta   90.00
_cell.angle_gamma   90.00
#
_symmetry.space_group_name_H-M   'P 1'
#
loop_
_entity.id
_entity.type
_entity.pdbx_description
1 polymer ?
#
loop_
_entity_poly.entity_id
_entity_poly.type
_entity_poly.pdbx_seq_one_letter_code
_entity_poly.pdbx_strand_id
1 'polypeptide(L)'
;MTWLILVRAELLLLLRSPLAVVNAVLSPLLFGVGWLWLAESTGRGAGGDAAAIQLLLLLGFAPFAGATTALAARRSDLVLKRLRTCALPGAAVVAGLMAPFALLAVVQSAVLFGLTAAAGDAPPARWWPLVVAVAAGVPLAGALAFATAAGTPAPELAQLTTVPGFLALFGGGMWLLDAAGPTWPMRLAPGVPVAELARAAWSPAAPVWPALTAVAVLTAAAVGFADLVFRWEPRR
;
A
#
# COMPACT_ATOMS: atom_id res chain seq x y z
N MET A 1 5.89 -10.75 -23.89
CA MET A 1 4.58 -11.45 -23.89
C MET A 1 4.34 -12.27 -22.62
N THR A 2 5.36 -12.93 -22.06
CA THR A 2 5.28 -13.78 -20.85
C THR A 2 4.91 -13.02 -19.55
N TRP A 3 5.35 -11.78 -19.39
CA TRP A 3 4.98 -10.90 -18.28
C TRP A 3 3.45 -10.73 -18.13
N LEU A 4 2.74 -10.47 -19.24
CA LEU A 4 1.29 -10.22 -19.21
C LEU A 4 0.50 -11.46 -18.79
N ILE A 5 1.01 -12.66 -19.12
CA ILE A 5 0.40 -13.93 -18.74
C ILE A 5 0.45 -14.09 -17.22
N LEU A 6 1.57 -13.75 -16.59
CA LEU A 6 1.71 -13.77 -15.13
C LEU A 6 0.75 -12.78 -14.48
N VAL A 7 0.74 -11.53 -14.93
CA VAL A 7 -0.19 -10.50 -14.40
C VAL A 7 -1.64 -10.96 -14.50
N ARG A 8 -2.03 -11.53 -15.64
CA ARG A 8 -3.40 -12.05 -15.84
C ARG A 8 -3.70 -13.21 -14.91
N ALA A 9 -2.77 -14.16 -14.74
CA ALA A 9 -2.95 -15.29 -13.85
C ALA A 9 -3.15 -14.82 -12.40
N GLU A 10 -2.36 -13.85 -11.94
CA GLU A 10 -2.45 -13.35 -10.58
C GLU A 10 -3.73 -12.55 -10.32
N LEU A 11 -4.18 -11.76 -11.29
CA LEU A 11 -5.48 -11.09 -11.22
C LEU A 11 -6.63 -12.10 -11.11
N LEU A 12 -6.59 -13.17 -11.92
CA LEU A 12 -7.61 -14.21 -11.87
C LEU A 12 -7.61 -14.98 -10.54
N LEU A 13 -6.44 -15.25 -9.96
CA LEU A 13 -6.33 -15.90 -8.65
C LEU A 13 -6.92 -15.05 -7.54
N LEU A 14 -6.65 -13.74 -7.55
CA LEU A 14 -7.23 -12.81 -6.57
C LEU A 14 -8.75 -12.72 -6.72
N LEU A 15 -9.25 -12.56 -7.94
CA LEU A 15 -10.69 -12.46 -8.21
C LEU A 15 -11.46 -13.76 -7.89
N ARG A 16 -10.79 -14.91 -7.91
CA ARG A 16 -11.38 -16.21 -7.54
C ARG A 16 -11.44 -16.47 -6.04
N SER A 17 -10.75 -15.68 -5.22
CA SER A 17 -10.76 -15.82 -3.77
C SER A 17 -11.69 -14.77 -3.15
N PRO A 18 -12.91 -15.12 -2.74
CA PRO A 18 -13.87 -14.16 -2.18
C PRO A 18 -13.31 -13.49 -0.92
N LEU A 19 -12.57 -14.22 -0.08
CA LEU A 19 -11.89 -13.65 1.09
C LEU A 19 -10.80 -12.64 0.70
N ALA A 20 -10.03 -12.90 -0.37
CA ALA A 20 -9.04 -11.95 -0.85
C ALA A 20 -9.68 -10.69 -1.43
N VAL A 21 -10.77 -10.83 -2.18
CA VAL A 21 -11.54 -9.69 -2.72
C VAL A 21 -12.16 -8.87 -1.59
N VAL A 22 -12.80 -9.52 -0.60
CA VAL A 22 -13.39 -8.84 0.55
C VAL A 22 -12.32 -8.05 1.32
N ASN A 23 -11.20 -8.67 1.68
CA ASN A 23 -10.15 -7.98 2.45
C ASN A 23 -9.43 -6.90 1.64
N ALA A 24 -9.18 -7.14 0.34
CA ALA A 24 -8.42 -6.21 -0.49
C ALA A 24 -9.26 -5.08 -1.08
N VAL A 25 -10.58 -5.24 -1.17
CA VAL A 25 -11.49 -4.27 -1.82
C VAL A 25 -12.58 -3.79 -0.87
N LEU A 26 -13.30 -4.69 -0.20
CA LEU A 26 -14.43 -4.29 0.64
C LEU A 26 -13.96 -3.61 1.92
N SER A 27 -12.96 -4.15 2.62
CA SER A 27 -12.47 -3.57 3.88
C SER A 27 -11.96 -2.12 3.71
N PRO A 28 -11.08 -1.80 2.74
CA PRO A 28 -10.59 -0.42 2.56
C PRO A 28 -11.70 0.55 2.20
N LEU A 29 -12.66 0.13 1.36
CA LEU A 29 -13.81 0.95 0.99
C LEU A 29 -14.72 1.21 2.19
N LEU A 30 -15.05 0.17 2.97
CA LEU A 30 -15.88 0.32 4.18
C LEU A 30 -15.23 1.23 5.21
N PHE A 31 -13.93 1.06 5.48
CA PHE A 31 -13.21 1.95 6.40
C PHE A 31 -13.13 3.38 5.86
N GLY A 32 -12.89 3.54 4.56
CA GLY A 32 -12.86 4.84 3.91
C GLY A 32 -14.19 5.58 4.01
N VAL A 33 -15.30 4.90 3.70
CA VAL A 33 -16.66 5.44 3.85
C VAL A 33 -16.97 5.75 5.32
N GLY A 34 -16.63 4.85 6.25
CA GLY A 34 -16.81 5.08 7.67
C GLY A 34 -16.02 6.28 8.19
N TRP A 35 -14.81 6.52 7.67
CA TRP A 35 -14.00 7.68 8.02
C TRP A 35 -14.60 8.98 7.50
N LEU A 36 -15.09 9.01 6.26
CA LEU A 36 -15.78 10.19 5.71
C LEU A 36 -17.00 10.55 6.56
N TRP A 37 -17.79 9.55 6.95
CA TRP A 37 -18.93 9.75 7.84
C TRP A 37 -18.54 10.27 9.23
N LEU A 38 -17.43 9.77 9.78
CA LEU A 38 -16.89 10.28 11.05
C LEU A 38 -16.37 11.73 10.91
N ALA A 39 -15.75 12.06 9.79
CA ALA A 39 -15.24 13.40 9.52
C ALA A 39 -16.39 14.42 9.40
N GLU A 40 -17.48 14.06 8.70
CA GLU A 40 -18.69 14.86 8.61
C GLU A 40 -19.33 15.10 9.99
N SER A 41 -19.43 14.06 10.82
CA SER A 41 -20.07 14.15 12.15
C SER A 41 -19.24 14.88 13.19
N THR A 42 -17.91 14.91 13.06
CA THR A 42 -16.99 15.55 14.04
C THR A 42 -16.43 16.88 13.57
N GLY A 43 -16.60 17.24 12.30
CA GLY A 43 -16.00 18.42 11.67
C GLY A 43 -14.47 18.37 11.58
N ARG A 44 -13.86 17.21 11.84
CA ARG A 44 -12.41 16.98 11.85
C ARG A 44 -12.04 15.95 10.79
N GLY A 45 -10.99 16.21 10.01
CA GLY A 45 -10.43 15.23 9.09
C GLY A 45 -11.06 15.18 7.69
N ALA A 46 -11.66 16.27 7.22
CA ALA A 46 -12.15 16.41 5.84
C ALA A 46 -11.02 16.72 4.83
N GLY A 47 -11.27 16.48 3.54
CA GLY A 47 -10.32 16.78 2.46
C GLY A 47 -9.01 15.96 2.55
N GLY A 48 -7.87 16.65 2.65
CA GLY A 48 -6.54 16.02 2.57
C GLY A 48 -6.24 15.01 3.68
N ASP A 49 -6.82 15.20 4.87
CA ASP A 49 -6.62 14.30 6.01
C ASP A 49 -7.37 12.97 5.79
N ALA A 50 -8.61 13.02 5.32
CA ALA A 50 -9.36 11.83 4.88
C ALA A 50 -8.63 11.10 3.76
N ALA A 51 -8.20 11.82 2.71
CA ALA A 51 -7.47 11.23 1.60
C ALA A 51 -6.19 10.52 2.03
N ALA A 52 -5.45 11.10 2.99
CA ALA A 52 -4.25 10.50 3.54
C ALA A 52 -4.54 9.22 4.31
N ILE A 53 -5.46 9.25 5.27
CA ILE A 53 -5.83 8.09 6.09
C ILE A 53 -6.37 6.94 5.22
N GLN A 54 -7.23 7.28 4.28
CA GLN A 54 -7.84 6.33 3.37
C GLN A 54 -6.81 5.68 2.43
N LEU A 55 -5.86 6.46 1.91
CA LEU A 55 -4.75 5.92 1.13
C LEU A 55 -3.87 4.98 1.98
N LEU A 56 -3.58 5.32 3.23
CA LEU A 56 -2.80 4.45 4.11
C LEU A 56 -3.52 3.14 4.42
N LEU A 57 -4.83 3.18 4.68
CA LEU A 57 -5.65 1.99 4.86
C LEU A 57 -5.62 1.10 3.61
N LEU A 58 -5.84 1.70 2.44
CA LEU A 58 -5.78 1.02 1.16
C LEU A 58 -4.43 0.32 0.95
N LEU A 59 -3.33 1.05 1.18
CA LEU A 59 -1.97 0.51 1.04
C LEU A 59 -1.68 -0.59 2.07
N GLY A 60 -2.15 -0.42 3.29
CA GLY A 60 -1.98 -1.39 4.38
C GLY A 60 -2.70 -2.71 4.12
N PHE A 61 -3.94 -2.67 3.64
CA PHE A 61 -4.75 -3.87 3.41
C PHE A 61 -4.39 -4.59 2.10
N ALA A 62 -4.27 -3.88 0.98
CA ALA A 62 -4.10 -4.51 -0.32
C ALA A 62 -2.61 -4.78 -0.67
N PRO A 63 -1.78 -3.78 -1.03
CA PRO A 63 -0.40 -4.01 -1.44
C PRO A 63 0.56 -4.38 -0.31
N PHE A 64 0.21 -4.17 0.96
CA PHE A 64 0.99 -4.69 2.08
C PHE A 64 0.46 -6.05 2.57
N ALA A 65 -0.69 -6.09 3.25
CA ALA A 65 -1.19 -7.33 3.85
C ALA A 65 -1.63 -8.39 2.81
N GLY A 66 -2.35 -7.97 1.77
CA GLY A 66 -2.75 -8.86 0.67
C GLY A 66 -1.56 -9.45 -0.08
N ALA A 67 -0.56 -8.62 -0.40
CA ALA A 67 0.66 -9.09 -1.04
C ALA A 67 1.46 -10.04 -0.13
N THR A 68 1.57 -9.75 1.16
CA THR A 68 2.23 -10.65 2.14
C THR A 68 1.55 -12.01 2.16
N THR A 69 0.22 -12.04 2.19
CA THR A 69 -0.59 -13.27 2.18
C THR A 69 -0.37 -14.06 0.89
N ALA A 70 -0.42 -13.40 -0.26
CA ALA A 70 -0.19 -14.04 -1.55
C ALA A 70 1.24 -14.57 -1.70
N LEU A 71 2.25 -13.82 -1.23
CA LEU A 71 3.65 -14.25 -1.22
C LEU A 71 3.86 -15.47 -0.34
N ALA A 72 3.28 -15.49 0.87
CA ALA A 72 3.33 -16.63 1.77
C ALA A 72 2.68 -17.87 1.14
N ALA A 73 1.47 -17.73 0.56
CA ALA A 73 0.78 -18.82 -0.13
C ALA A 73 1.61 -19.38 -1.31
N ARG A 74 2.10 -18.50 -2.19
CA ARG A 74 2.90 -18.90 -3.36
C ARG A 74 4.21 -19.56 -2.98
N ARG A 75 4.80 -19.15 -1.85
CA ARG A 75 5.99 -19.80 -1.30
C ARG A 75 5.67 -21.21 -0.84
N SER A 76 4.59 -21.40 -0.07
CA SER A 76 4.12 -22.71 0.39
C SER A 76 3.79 -23.66 -0.76
N ASP A 77 3.19 -23.15 -1.83
CA ASP A 77 2.82 -23.93 -3.03
C ASP A 77 4.00 -24.18 -4.01
N LEU A 78 5.21 -23.75 -3.63
CA LEU A 78 6.44 -23.80 -4.43
C LEU A 78 6.32 -23.08 -5.80
N VAL A 79 5.34 -22.19 -5.96
CA VAL A 79 5.13 -21.38 -7.16
C VAL A 79 6.34 -20.49 -7.40
N LEU A 80 6.85 -19.85 -6.35
CA LEU A 80 8.02 -18.97 -6.42
C LEU A 80 9.28 -19.71 -6.91
N LYS A 81 9.45 -20.97 -6.51
CA LYS A 81 10.54 -21.83 -6.98
C LYS A 81 10.40 -22.15 -8.47
N ARG A 82 9.19 -22.50 -8.92
CA ARG A 82 8.90 -22.73 -10.35
C ARG A 82 9.15 -21.48 -11.18
N LEU A 83 8.75 -20.29 -10.70
CA LEU A 83 8.97 -19.02 -11.40
C LEU A 83 10.45 -18.67 -11.59
N ARG A 84 11.35 -19.09 -10.71
CA ARG A 84 12.80 -18.89 -10.89
C ARG A 84 13.43 -19.76 -11.98
N THR A 85 12.75 -20.84 -12.36
CA THR A 85 13.19 -21.68 -13.50
C THR A 85 12.72 -21.12 -14.84
N CYS A 86 11.84 -20.12 -14.84
CA CYS A 86 11.44 -19.41 -16.05
C CYS A 86 12.53 -18.41 -16.48
N ALA A 87 12.64 -18.17 -17.79
CA ALA A 87 13.59 -17.20 -18.38
C ALA A 87 13.27 -15.71 -18.09
N LEU A 88 12.44 -15.43 -17.08
CA LEU A 88 12.04 -14.06 -16.72
C LEU A 88 13.09 -13.43 -15.79
N PRO A 89 13.49 -12.17 -16.03
CA PRO A 89 14.37 -11.45 -15.11
C PRO A 89 13.67 -11.25 -13.75
N GLY A 90 14.44 -11.27 -12.66
CA GLY A 90 13.88 -11.20 -11.29
C GLY A 90 12.97 -9.99 -11.04
N ALA A 91 13.33 -8.82 -11.59
CA ALA A 91 12.50 -7.62 -11.51
C ALA A 91 11.13 -7.79 -12.18
N ALA A 92 11.06 -8.51 -13.31
CA ALA A 92 9.79 -8.80 -13.98
C ALA A 92 8.92 -9.78 -13.17
N VAL A 93 9.55 -10.69 -12.42
CA VAL A 93 8.82 -11.56 -11.48
C VAL A 93 8.21 -10.71 -10.37
N VAL A 94 9.01 -9.92 -9.64
CA VAL A 94 8.54 -9.08 -8.54
C VAL A 94 7.41 -8.14 -8.99
N ALA A 95 7.62 -7.44 -10.11
CA ALA A 95 6.60 -6.54 -10.65
C ALA A 95 5.33 -7.32 -11.04
N GLY A 96 5.43 -8.58 -11.49
CA GLY A 96 4.29 -9.38 -11.92
C GLY A 96 3.49 -9.90 -10.74
N LEU A 97 4.18 -10.25 -9.65
CA LEU A 97 3.56 -10.62 -8.39
C LEU A 97 2.83 -9.41 -7.75
N MET A 98 3.39 -8.21 -7.90
CA MET A 98 2.84 -6.96 -7.33
C MET A 98 1.80 -6.26 -8.20
N ALA A 99 1.81 -6.50 -9.52
CA ALA A 99 0.91 -5.88 -10.49
C ALA A 99 -0.57 -5.86 -10.09
N PRO A 100 -1.18 -6.96 -9.59
CA PRO A 100 -2.59 -6.91 -9.26
C PRO A 100 -2.88 -6.01 -8.05
N PHE A 101 -1.98 -5.97 -7.06
CA PHE A 101 -2.14 -5.10 -5.90
C PHE A 101 -1.91 -3.64 -6.25
N ALA A 102 -0.96 -3.36 -7.15
CA ALA A 102 -0.76 -2.03 -7.71
C ALA A 102 -2.01 -1.56 -8.49
N LEU A 103 -2.58 -2.43 -9.32
CA LEU A 103 -3.82 -2.13 -10.04
C LEU A 103 -4.98 -1.85 -9.07
N LEU A 104 -5.14 -2.69 -8.04
CA LEU A 104 -6.16 -2.49 -7.00
C LEU A 104 -5.96 -1.15 -6.29
N ALA A 105 -4.73 -0.80 -5.92
CA ALA A 105 -4.44 0.48 -5.28
C ALA A 105 -4.78 1.66 -6.18
N VAL A 106 -4.45 1.60 -7.47
CA VAL A 106 -4.78 2.66 -8.45
C VAL A 106 -6.29 2.78 -8.64
N VAL A 107 -6.98 1.66 -8.90
CA VAL A 107 -8.44 1.65 -9.13
C VAL A 107 -9.19 2.14 -7.91
N GLN A 108 -8.86 1.66 -6.71
CA GLN A 108 -9.52 2.09 -5.49
C GLN A 108 -9.20 3.55 -5.18
N SER A 109 -7.97 4.01 -5.35
CA SER A 109 -7.66 5.43 -5.18
C SER A 109 -8.47 6.31 -6.13
N ALA A 110 -8.63 5.91 -7.40
CA ALA A 110 -9.45 6.63 -8.36
C ALA A 110 -10.93 6.67 -7.99
N VAL A 111 -11.50 5.55 -7.56
CA VAL A 111 -12.89 5.49 -7.06
C VAL A 111 -13.06 6.41 -5.86
N LEU A 112 -12.14 6.36 -4.91
CA LEU A 112 -12.24 7.12 -3.67
C LEU A 112 -12.10 8.62 -3.90
N PHE A 113 -11.13 9.05 -4.73
CA PHE A 113 -11.01 10.45 -5.12
C PHE A 113 -12.24 10.92 -5.90
N GLY A 114 -12.81 10.06 -6.76
CA GLY A 114 -14.07 10.35 -7.45
C GLY A 114 -15.25 10.54 -6.50
N LEU A 115 -15.38 9.68 -5.49
CA LEU A 115 -16.43 9.80 -4.47
C LEU A 115 -16.26 11.06 -3.62
N THR A 116 -15.04 11.42 -3.21
CA THR A 116 -14.80 12.66 -2.45
C THR A 116 -15.16 13.90 -3.28
N ALA A 117 -14.88 13.91 -4.58
CA ALA A 117 -15.28 15.00 -5.46
C ALA A 117 -16.80 15.07 -5.66
N ALA A 118 -17.49 13.93 -5.68
CA ALA A 118 -18.94 13.86 -5.82
C ALA A 118 -19.71 14.22 -4.54
N ALA A 119 -19.11 13.99 -3.36
CA ALA A 119 -19.71 14.29 -2.06
C ALA A 119 -19.79 15.80 -1.75
N GLY A 120 -19.26 16.67 -2.62
CA GLY A 120 -19.30 18.12 -2.44
C GLY A 120 -18.19 18.69 -1.56
N ASP A 121 -17.24 17.84 -1.12
CA ASP A 121 -16.00 18.30 -0.51
C ASP A 121 -15.19 19.15 -1.50
N ALA A 122 -14.46 20.14 -0.99
CA ALA A 122 -13.63 20.99 -1.84
C ALA A 122 -12.62 20.11 -2.61
N PRO A 123 -12.62 20.15 -3.96
CA PRO A 123 -11.70 19.34 -4.74
C PRO A 123 -10.26 19.69 -4.40
N PRO A 124 -9.31 18.74 -4.54
CA PRO A 124 -7.91 19.02 -4.27
C PRO A 124 -7.42 20.18 -5.14
N ALA A 125 -6.75 21.15 -4.51
CA ALA A 125 -6.11 22.27 -5.21
C ALA A 125 -5.09 21.79 -6.25
N ARG A 126 -4.46 20.64 -6.02
CA ARG A 126 -3.52 19.97 -6.94
C ARG A 126 -3.83 18.48 -6.96
N TRP A 127 -4.16 17.92 -8.12
CA TRP A 127 -4.45 16.48 -8.26
C TRP A 127 -3.19 15.60 -8.24
N TRP A 128 -2.07 16.10 -8.76
CA TRP A 128 -0.87 15.29 -8.97
C TRP A 128 -0.19 14.74 -7.70
N PRO A 129 -0.18 15.43 -6.53
CA PRO A 129 0.42 14.88 -5.32
C PRO A 129 -0.25 13.59 -4.85
N LEU A 130 -1.55 13.41 -5.09
CA LEU A 130 -2.23 12.15 -4.81
C LEU A 130 -1.74 11.02 -5.71
N VAL A 131 -1.57 11.29 -7.00
CA VAL A 131 -1.01 10.32 -7.95
C VAL A 131 0.40 9.92 -7.52
N VAL A 132 1.20 10.89 -7.10
CA VAL A 132 2.55 10.66 -6.58
C VAL A 132 2.52 9.87 -5.27
N ALA A 133 1.59 10.16 -4.35
CA ALA A 133 1.42 9.42 -3.11
C ALA A 133 1.10 7.94 -3.36
N VAL A 134 0.20 7.65 -4.32
CA VAL A 134 -0.11 6.27 -4.73
C VAL A 134 1.12 5.61 -5.38
N ALA A 135 1.76 6.30 -6.32
CA ALA A 135 2.91 5.79 -7.06
C ALA A 135 4.13 5.51 -6.14
N ALA A 136 4.31 6.28 -5.07
CA ALA A 136 5.37 6.07 -4.09
C ALA A 136 4.99 5.10 -2.98
N GLY A 137 3.72 5.11 -2.55
CA GLY A 137 3.21 4.26 -1.49
C GLY A 137 3.11 2.79 -1.89
N VAL A 138 2.77 2.48 -3.15
CA VAL A 138 2.67 1.09 -3.64
C VAL A 138 4.02 0.36 -3.60
N PRO A 139 5.14 0.91 -4.12
CA PRO A 139 6.46 0.31 -3.96
C PRO A 139 6.88 0.11 -2.51
N LEU A 140 6.64 1.11 -1.64
CA LEU A 140 6.93 0.99 -0.21
C LEU A 140 6.15 -0.16 0.44
N ALA A 141 4.82 -0.21 0.21
CA ALA A 141 3.96 -1.26 0.72
C ALA A 141 4.36 -2.65 0.20
N GLY A 142 4.71 -2.75 -1.08
CA GLY A 142 5.24 -3.96 -1.69
C GLY A 142 6.57 -4.40 -1.06
N ALA A 143 7.52 -3.50 -0.88
CA ALA A 143 8.80 -3.80 -0.25
C ALA A 143 8.62 -4.31 1.20
N LEU A 144 7.75 -3.65 1.96
CA LEU A 144 7.34 -4.12 3.29
C LEU A 144 6.69 -5.51 3.22
N ALA A 145 5.85 -5.78 2.21
CA ALA A 145 5.21 -7.08 2.04
C ALA A 145 6.23 -8.21 1.81
N PHE A 146 7.24 -7.98 0.98
CA PHE A 146 8.34 -8.94 0.80
C PHE A 146 9.14 -9.15 2.09
N ALA A 147 9.48 -8.07 2.79
CA ALA A 147 10.17 -8.14 4.07
C ALA A 147 9.38 -8.94 5.12
N THR A 148 8.08 -8.69 5.25
CA THR A 148 7.21 -9.40 6.19
C THR A 148 7.00 -10.85 5.76
N ALA A 149 6.72 -11.11 4.49
CA ALA A 149 6.50 -12.46 3.97
C ALA A 149 7.70 -13.39 4.18
N ALA A 150 8.92 -12.84 4.26
CA ALA A 150 10.11 -13.60 4.60
C ALA A 150 9.96 -14.36 5.93
N GLY A 151 9.35 -13.71 6.93
CA GLY A 151 9.08 -14.26 8.26
C GLY A 151 7.70 -14.91 8.43
N THR A 152 6.80 -14.84 7.44
CA THR A 152 5.44 -15.39 7.51
C THR A 152 5.41 -16.87 7.08
N PRO A 153 5.33 -17.84 7.99
CA PRO A 153 5.50 -19.26 7.64
C PRO A 153 4.34 -19.83 6.82
N ALA A 154 3.12 -19.32 7.03
CA ALA A 154 1.91 -19.80 6.38
C ALA A 154 0.97 -18.61 6.07
N PRO A 155 0.19 -18.66 4.98
CA PRO A 155 -0.70 -17.56 4.59
C PRO A 155 -1.75 -17.22 5.65
N GLU A 156 -2.18 -18.19 6.46
CA GLU A 156 -3.13 -18.01 7.55
C GLU A 156 -2.58 -17.09 8.65
N LEU A 157 -1.25 -17.06 8.81
CA LEU A 157 -0.55 -16.23 9.79
C LEU A 157 -0.17 -14.85 9.24
N ALA A 158 -0.40 -14.59 7.95
CA ALA A 158 -0.01 -13.34 7.30
C ALA A 158 -0.62 -12.14 8.03
N GLN A 159 -1.90 -12.22 8.40
CA GLN A 159 -2.59 -11.14 9.12
C GLN A 159 -1.96 -10.82 10.47
N LEU A 160 -1.44 -11.81 11.19
CA LEU A 160 -0.75 -11.56 12.47
C LEU A 160 0.63 -10.92 12.22
N THR A 161 1.36 -11.41 11.22
CA THR A 161 2.70 -10.88 10.91
C THR A 161 2.68 -9.49 10.29
N THR A 162 1.58 -9.06 9.68
CA THR A 162 1.45 -7.73 9.07
C THR A 162 1.04 -6.66 10.08
N VAL A 163 0.46 -7.01 11.23
CA VAL A 163 0.03 -6.03 12.25
C VAL A 163 1.10 -5.00 12.59
N PRO A 164 2.37 -5.35 12.91
CA PRO A 164 3.37 -4.36 13.27
C PRO A 164 3.65 -3.35 12.15
N GLY A 165 3.77 -3.83 10.90
CA GLY A 165 3.98 -2.97 9.74
C GLY A 165 2.76 -2.09 9.44
N PHE A 166 1.55 -2.64 9.63
CA PHE A 166 0.30 -1.91 9.46
C PHE A 166 0.17 -0.80 10.50
N LEU A 167 0.52 -1.06 11.76
CA LEU A 167 0.55 -0.05 12.82
C LEU A 167 1.60 1.03 12.53
N ALA A 168 2.78 0.68 12.02
CA ALA A 168 3.79 1.66 11.64
C ALA A 168 3.34 2.55 10.47
N LEU A 169 2.64 1.96 9.49
CA LEU A 169 2.07 2.68 8.34
C LEU A 169 0.89 3.55 8.78
N PHE A 170 -0.16 2.97 9.33
CA PHE A 170 -1.37 3.67 9.72
C PHE A 170 -1.13 4.64 10.89
N GLY A 171 -0.45 4.17 11.94
CA GLY A 171 -0.12 4.98 13.12
C GLY A 171 0.79 6.16 12.80
N GLY A 172 1.71 6.02 11.83
CA GLY A 172 2.49 7.14 11.33
C GLY A 172 1.62 8.23 10.71
N GLY A 173 0.62 7.86 9.91
CA GLY A 173 -0.36 8.81 9.37
C GLY A 173 -1.15 9.51 10.45
N MET A 174 -1.69 8.75 11.41
CA MET A 174 -2.42 9.30 12.55
C MET A 174 -1.57 10.27 13.36
N TRP A 175 -0.29 9.95 13.59
CA TRP A 175 0.64 10.84 14.26
C TRP A 175 0.85 12.15 13.49
N LEU A 176 0.93 12.10 12.16
CA LEU A 176 1.03 13.31 11.33
C LEU A 176 -0.22 14.19 11.40
N LEU A 177 -1.40 13.60 11.53
CA LEU A 177 -2.66 14.34 11.58
C LEU A 177 -2.83 15.10 12.90
N ASP A 178 -2.30 14.58 14.00
CA ASP A 178 -2.35 15.23 15.32
C ASP A 178 -1.21 16.25 15.54
N ALA A 179 -0.13 16.14 14.76
CA ALA A 179 1.01 17.02 14.87
C ALA A 179 0.78 18.41 14.23
N ALA A 180 1.48 19.42 14.75
CA ALA A 180 1.50 20.77 14.17
C ALA A 180 2.12 20.82 12.77
N GLY A 181 2.91 19.81 12.39
CA GLY A 181 3.50 19.69 11.06
C GLY A 181 4.53 18.55 10.98
N PRO A 182 4.90 18.14 9.76
CA PRO A 182 5.84 17.03 9.55
C PRO A 182 7.27 17.44 9.89
N THR A 183 7.91 16.68 10.79
CA THR A 183 9.34 16.78 11.09
C THR A 183 10.13 15.64 10.41
N TRP A 184 11.44 15.82 10.22
CA TRP A 184 12.28 14.75 9.65
C TRP A 184 12.26 13.44 10.45
N PRO A 185 12.29 13.44 11.80
CA PRO A 185 12.13 12.21 12.58
C PRO A 185 10.79 11.52 12.34
N MET A 186 9.69 12.27 12.22
CA MET A 186 8.38 11.68 11.92
C MET A 186 8.38 10.97 10.58
N ARG A 187 9.07 11.52 9.57
CA ARG A 187 9.16 10.93 8.22
C ARG A 187 9.88 9.57 8.17
N LEU A 188 10.50 9.12 9.27
CA LEU A 188 11.01 7.75 9.39
C LEU A 188 9.89 6.72 9.55
N ALA A 189 8.72 7.13 10.05
CA ALA A 189 7.54 6.27 10.08
C ALA A 189 6.96 6.15 8.65
N PRO A 190 6.77 4.94 8.10
CA PRO A 190 6.49 4.73 6.69
C PRO A 190 5.19 5.36 6.20
N GLY A 191 4.21 5.55 7.08
CA GLY A 191 2.97 6.24 6.73
C GLY A 191 3.06 7.75 6.63
N VAL A 192 3.98 8.38 7.37
CA VAL A 192 4.09 9.84 7.42
C VAL A 192 4.36 10.45 6.04
N PRO A 193 5.39 10.04 5.27
CA PRO A 193 5.65 10.70 3.99
C PRO A 193 4.56 10.42 2.95
N VAL A 194 3.89 9.26 3.01
CA VAL A 194 2.76 8.97 2.11
C VAL A 194 1.55 9.85 2.44
N ALA A 195 1.22 9.98 3.73
CA ALA A 195 0.16 10.88 4.19
C ALA A 195 0.47 12.35 3.89
N GLU A 196 1.72 12.79 4.07
CA GLU A 196 2.18 14.14 3.75
C GLU A 196 1.98 14.46 2.25
N LEU A 197 2.30 13.52 1.36
CA LEU A 197 2.07 13.67 -0.09
C LEU A 197 0.57 13.74 -0.44
N ALA A 198 -0.26 12.92 0.20
CA ALA A 198 -1.70 12.95 -0.02
C ALA A 198 -2.33 14.28 0.46
N ARG A 199 -1.95 14.76 1.65
CA ARG A 199 -2.40 16.06 2.19
C ARG A 199 -1.97 17.24 1.33
N ALA A 200 -0.79 17.16 0.70
CA ALA A 200 -0.28 18.22 -0.17
C ALA A 200 -1.18 18.54 -1.38
N ALA A 201 -2.09 17.63 -1.75
CA ALA A 201 -3.08 17.90 -2.79
C ALA A 201 -4.10 18.98 -2.40
N TRP A 202 -4.40 19.14 -1.11
CA TRP A 202 -5.25 20.19 -0.57
C TRP A 202 -4.47 21.41 -0.04
N SER A 203 -3.14 21.30 0.06
CA SER A 203 -2.26 22.36 0.57
C SER A 203 -1.31 22.83 -0.52
N PRO A 204 -1.72 23.73 -1.44
CA PRO A 204 -0.96 24.05 -2.64
C PRO A 204 0.42 24.68 -2.36
N ALA A 205 0.57 25.38 -1.23
CA ALA A 205 1.83 25.96 -0.76
C ALA A 205 2.77 24.94 -0.10
N ALA A 206 2.31 23.74 0.22
CA ALA A 206 3.11 22.74 0.91
C ALA A 206 4.17 22.12 -0.03
N PRO A 207 5.45 22.05 0.40
CA PRO A 207 6.50 21.41 -0.37
C PRO A 207 6.35 19.89 -0.33
N VAL A 208 6.46 19.22 -1.48
CA VAL A 208 6.37 17.75 -1.56
C VAL A 208 7.72 17.05 -1.46
N TRP A 209 8.82 17.75 -1.73
CA TRP A 209 10.17 17.18 -1.81
C TRP A 209 10.63 16.49 -0.52
N PRO A 210 10.38 17.01 0.70
CA PRO A 210 10.74 16.32 1.93
C PRO A 210 10.06 14.95 2.05
N ALA A 211 8.77 14.88 1.73
CA ALA A 211 8.03 13.62 1.74
C ALA A 211 8.51 12.65 0.65
N LEU A 212 8.75 13.15 -0.57
CA LEU A 212 9.29 12.38 -1.69
C LEU A 212 10.65 11.74 -1.36
N THR A 213 11.56 12.52 -0.80
CA THR A 213 12.89 12.02 -0.41
C THR A 213 12.78 10.98 0.69
N ALA A 214 11.95 11.21 1.71
CA ALA A 214 11.74 10.25 2.79
C ALA A 214 11.12 8.94 2.30
N VAL A 215 10.05 8.98 1.50
CA VAL A 215 9.42 7.75 0.97
C VAL A 215 10.39 6.99 0.04
N ALA A 216 11.20 7.68 -0.76
CA ALA A 216 12.20 7.04 -1.60
C ALA A 216 13.29 6.35 -0.77
N VAL A 217 13.81 7.00 0.27
CA VAL A 217 14.81 6.42 1.18
C VAL A 217 14.23 5.21 1.93
N LEU A 218 13.01 5.33 2.46
CA LEU A 218 12.35 4.22 3.16
C LEU A 218 12.06 3.06 2.22
N THR A 219 11.64 3.34 0.98
CA THR A 219 11.43 2.29 -0.03
C THR A 219 12.75 1.59 -0.33
N ALA A 220 13.83 2.33 -0.57
CA ALA A 220 15.14 1.75 -0.83
C ALA A 220 15.66 0.91 0.35
N ALA A 221 15.48 1.39 1.58
CA ALA A 221 15.83 0.64 2.79
C ALA A 221 14.99 -0.63 2.95
N ALA A 222 13.67 -0.56 2.71
CA ALA A 222 12.77 -1.70 2.77
C ALA A 222 13.07 -2.73 1.68
N VAL A 223 13.41 -2.28 0.47
CA VAL A 223 13.86 -3.16 -0.63
C VAL A 223 15.17 -3.85 -0.25
N GLY A 224 16.17 -3.10 0.21
CA GLY A 224 17.44 -3.66 0.64
C GLY A 224 17.27 -4.67 1.78
N PHE A 225 16.41 -4.37 2.75
CA PHE A 225 16.09 -5.32 3.82
C PHE A 225 15.36 -6.57 3.27
N ALA A 226 14.36 -6.38 2.40
CA ALA A 226 13.64 -7.48 1.76
C ALA A 226 14.59 -8.40 0.96
N ASP A 227 15.54 -7.85 0.21
CA ASP A 227 16.54 -8.61 -0.53
C ASP A 227 17.45 -9.44 0.39
N LEU A 228 17.73 -8.95 1.60
CA LEU A 228 18.53 -9.68 2.60
C LEU A 228 17.75 -10.83 3.25
N VAL A 229 16.46 -10.65 3.52
CA VAL A 229 15.67 -11.61 4.32
C VAL A 229 14.81 -12.55 3.50
N PHE A 230 14.33 -12.12 2.33
CA PHE A 230 13.35 -12.85 1.55
C PHE A 230 13.98 -14.06 0.86
N ARG A 231 13.39 -15.23 1.11
CA ARG A 231 13.79 -16.49 0.48
C ARG A 231 12.67 -17.01 -0.40
N TRP A 232 13.04 -17.40 -1.61
CA TRP A 232 12.14 -17.92 -2.64
C TRP A 232 11.65 -19.34 -2.35
N GLU A 233 12.32 -20.07 -1.45
CA GLU A 233 11.94 -21.40 -1.01
C GLU A 233 11.48 -21.38 0.47
N PRO A 234 10.51 -22.23 0.85
CA PRO A 234 10.16 -22.46 2.25
C PRO A 234 11.39 -22.93 3.05
N ARG A 235 11.50 -22.50 4.31
CA ARG A 235 12.45 -23.12 5.26
C ARG A 235 11.87 -24.47 5.65
N ARG A 236 12.59 -25.56 5.36
CA ARG A 236 12.24 -26.91 5.83
C ARG A 236 12.49 -27.02 7.32
#